data_AF-A0A536KL72-F1
#
_entry.id   AF-A0A536KL72-F1
#
_cell.length_a   1.000
_cell.length_b   1.000
_cell.length_c   1.000
_cell.angle_alpha   90.00
_cell.angle_beta   90.00
_cell.angle_gamma   90.00
#
_symmetry.space_group_name_H-M   'P 1'
#
loop_
_entity.id
_entity.type
_entity.pdbx_description
1 polymer ?
#
loop_
_entity_poly.entity_id
_entity_poly.type
_entity_poly.pdbx_seq_one_letter_code
_entity_poly.pdbx_strand_id
1 'polypeptide(L)'
;MPVLPVGAAAVLVLAAIVLVIAYITNSGSGARKVANVSCDSGEQLAVHYHAHLEILYQGNDVNVPPNIGIESGCLYWMHTHDNTGVIHIEAPTAQAHHTFTLGDFFNVWDQPLSRTQVGTLKLAPDQQLAIYVDGTKQPDGTDPRTIGLHAHTLVVLEITPPAVDPPPGYTFGQGL
;
A
#
# COMPACT_ATOMS: atom_id res chain seq x y z
N MET A 1 -26.18 1.52 55.36
CA MET A 1 -25.28 1.07 54.28
C MET A 1 -26.16 0.62 53.11
N PRO A 2 -26.18 1.31 51.95
CA PRO A 2 -27.04 0.89 50.85
C PRO A 2 -26.40 -0.26 50.07
N VAL A 3 -27.13 -1.38 49.96
CA VAL A 3 -26.80 -2.48 49.06
C VAL A 3 -27.22 -2.10 47.65
N LEU A 4 -26.25 -1.95 46.75
CA LEU A 4 -26.53 -1.88 45.31
C LEU A 4 -27.21 -3.20 44.89
N PRO A 5 -28.31 -3.17 44.11
CA PRO A 5 -28.97 -4.39 43.68
C PRO A 5 -28.03 -5.14 42.73
N VAL A 6 -27.52 -6.28 43.19
CA VAL A 6 -26.61 -7.19 42.47
C VAL A 6 -27.13 -7.55 41.06
N GLY A 7 -28.44 -7.46 40.83
CA GLY A 7 -29.06 -7.67 39.52
C GLY A 7 -28.69 -6.65 38.44
N ALA A 8 -28.46 -5.38 38.77
CA ALA A 8 -28.16 -4.35 37.77
C ALA A 8 -26.74 -4.49 37.19
N ALA A 9 -25.77 -4.89 38.03
CA ALA A 9 -24.40 -5.12 37.59
C ALA A 9 -24.29 -6.36 36.68
N ALA A 10 -25.02 -7.44 37.00
CA ALA A 10 -25.03 -8.65 36.17
C ALA A 10 -25.63 -8.40 34.77
N VAL A 11 -26.71 -7.61 34.68
CA VAL A 11 -27.34 -7.25 33.40
C VAL A 11 -26.42 -6.38 32.54
N LEU A 12 -25.71 -5.42 33.14
CA LEU A 12 -24.76 -4.56 32.43
C LEU A 12 -23.55 -5.35 31.92
N VAL A 13 -23.05 -6.31 32.70
CA VAL A 13 -21.94 -7.19 32.28
C VAL A 13 -22.37 -8.10 31.13
N LEU A 14 -23.56 -8.69 31.19
CA LEU A 14 -24.09 -9.51 30.09
C LEU A 14 -24.32 -8.68 28.82
N ALA A 15 -24.87 -7.47 28.94
CA ALA A 15 -25.04 -6.55 27.80
C ALA A 15 -23.69 -6.15 27.19
N ALA A 16 -22.68 -5.87 28.01
CA ALA A 16 -21.33 -5.56 27.54
C ALA A 16 -20.67 -6.76 26.84
N ILE A 17 -20.83 -7.98 27.37
CA ILE A 17 -20.33 -9.20 26.74
C ILE A 17 -21.02 -9.44 25.39
N VAL A 18 -22.34 -9.27 25.32
CA VAL A 18 -23.09 -9.41 24.06
C VAL A 18 -22.67 -8.34 23.04
N LEU A 19 -22.43 -7.10 23.48
CA LEU A 19 -21.93 -6.02 22.61
C LEU A 19 -20.50 -6.29 22.14
N VAL A 20 -19.63 -6.84 22.98
CA VAL A 20 -18.26 -7.23 22.62
C VAL A 20 -18.27 -8.43 21.66
N ILE A 21 -19.11 -9.44 21.90
CA ILE A 21 -19.29 -10.57 20.98
C ILE A 21 -19.85 -10.06 19.64
N ALA A 22 -20.87 -9.20 19.66
CA ALA A 22 -21.41 -8.57 18.46
C ALA A 22 -20.31 -7.80 17.71
N TYR A 23 -19.50 -6.99 18.39
CA TYR A 23 -18.37 -6.27 17.79
C TYR A 23 -17.33 -7.22 17.17
N ILE A 24 -16.98 -8.32 17.86
CA ILE A 24 -16.04 -9.34 17.34
C ILE A 24 -16.64 -10.07 16.14
N THR A 25 -17.93 -10.42 16.16
CA THR A 25 -18.62 -11.13 15.06
C THR A 25 -18.98 -10.24 13.87
N ASN A 26 -19.02 -8.91 14.06
CA ASN A 26 -19.39 -7.94 13.03
C ASN A 26 -18.16 -7.29 12.37
N SER A 27 -16.95 -7.72 12.76
CA SER A 27 -15.74 -7.55 11.96
C SER A 27 -15.82 -8.51 10.77
N GLY A 28 -16.66 -8.16 9.79
CA GLY A 28 -16.85 -8.95 8.58
C GLY A 28 -15.50 -9.18 7.88
N SER A 29 -15.16 -10.46 7.70
CA SER A 29 -14.02 -10.96 6.93
C SER A 29 -14.29 -10.82 5.42
N GLY A 30 -14.48 -9.59 4.97
CA GLY A 30 -14.58 -9.22 3.56
C GLY A 30 -13.40 -8.33 3.20
N ALA A 31 -12.91 -8.47 1.96
CA ALA A 31 -11.83 -7.66 1.46
C ALA A 31 -12.08 -6.16 1.64
N ARG A 32 -11.03 -5.43 2.03
CA ARG A 32 -11.13 -3.97 2.20
C ARG A 32 -11.44 -3.31 0.85
N LYS A 33 -12.44 -2.43 0.83
CA LYS A 33 -12.69 -1.64 -0.39
C LYS A 33 -11.58 -0.60 -0.58
N VAL A 34 -10.85 -0.68 -1.69
CA VAL A 34 -9.78 0.26 -2.06
C VAL A 34 -10.19 1.07 -3.28
N ALA A 35 -10.64 2.32 -3.07
CA ALA A 35 -10.99 3.31 -4.10
C ALA A 35 -11.20 2.77 -5.54
N ASN A 36 -10.18 2.87 -6.40
CA ASN A 36 -10.21 2.51 -7.81
C ASN A 36 -9.59 1.13 -8.12
N VAL A 37 -9.19 0.38 -7.09
CA VAL A 37 -8.54 -0.93 -7.23
C VAL A 37 -9.44 -1.99 -6.60
N SER A 38 -10.02 -2.83 -7.43
CA SER A 38 -10.79 -3.98 -6.95
C SER A 38 -9.90 -5.21 -6.84
N CYS A 39 -10.49 -6.31 -6.36
CA CYS A 39 -9.86 -7.60 -6.32
C CYS A 39 -10.79 -8.68 -6.87
N ASP A 40 -10.17 -9.76 -7.31
CA ASP A 40 -10.84 -10.95 -7.84
C ASP A 40 -10.29 -12.20 -7.14
N SER A 41 -10.87 -13.37 -7.40
CA SER A 41 -10.40 -14.63 -6.81
C SER A 41 -9.07 -15.12 -7.38
N GLY A 42 -8.49 -14.40 -8.35
CA GLY A 42 -7.24 -14.73 -9.02
C GLY A 42 -6.81 -13.66 -10.02
N GLU A 43 -5.67 -13.91 -10.66
CA GLU A 43 -4.98 -13.02 -11.60
C GLU A 43 -5.84 -12.68 -12.82
N GLN A 44 -5.71 -11.44 -13.31
CA GLN A 44 -6.34 -10.96 -14.55
C GLN A 44 -5.27 -10.72 -15.61
N LEU A 45 -5.46 -11.28 -16.81
CA LEU A 45 -4.44 -11.24 -17.86
C LEU A 45 -4.69 -10.20 -18.96
N ALA A 46 -5.83 -9.50 -18.91
CA ALA A 46 -6.22 -8.56 -19.97
C ALA A 46 -5.41 -7.26 -19.92
N VAL A 47 -5.21 -6.74 -18.71
CA VAL A 47 -4.21 -5.71 -18.40
C VAL A 47 -3.23 -6.41 -17.49
N HIS A 48 -2.01 -6.65 -17.97
CA HIS A 48 -0.98 -7.34 -17.22
C HIS A 48 0.37 -6.69 -17.53
N TYR A 49 0.93 -5.98 -16.56
CA TYR A 49 2.28 -5.43 -16.62
C TYR A 49 2.85 -5.24 -15.22
N HIS A 50 4.15 -4.99 -15.16
CA HIS A 50 4.87 -4.83 -13.90
C HIS A 50 5.49 -3.44 -13.81
N ALA A 51 5.60 -2.92 -12.60
CA ALA A 51 6.39 -1.75 -12.25
C ALA A 51 7.26 -2.09 -11.04
N HIS A 52 8.22 -1.24 -10.69
CA HIS A 52 9.09 -1.44 -9.54
C HIS A 52 9.09 -0.22 -8.62
N LEU A 53 9.03 -0.47 -7.31
CA LEU A 53 9.16 0.53 -6.27
C LEU A 53 10.37 0.23 -5.39
N GLU A 54 11.31 1.16 -5.36
CA GLU A 54 12.39 1.23 -4.38
C GLU A 54 12.10 2.35 -3.37
N ILE A 55 12.40 2.11 -2.09
CA ILE A 55 12.27 3.13 -1.05
C ILE A 55 13.59 3.22 -0.29
N LEU A 56 14.17 4.41 -0.23
CA LEU A 56 15.43 4.66 0.47
C LEU A 56 15.21 5.57 1.68
N TYR A 57 15.79 5.19 2.82
CA TYR A 57 15.89 6.03 4.00
C TYR A 57 17.34 6.11 4.46
N GLN A 58 17.91 7.32 4.41
CA GLN A 58 19.31 7.58 4.76
C GLN A 58 20.31 6.68 4.00
N GLY A 59 20.03 6.43 2.72
CA GLY A 59 20.86 5.59 1.84
C GLY A 59 20.72 4.08 2.07
N ASN A 60 19.75 3.63 2.87
CA ASN A 60 19.44 2.20 3.06
C ASN A 60 18.08 1.86 2.46
N ASP A 61 18.00 0.68 1.86
CA ASP A 61 16.75 0.13 1.31
C ASP A 61 15.73 -0.11 2.43
N VAL A 62 14.50 0.33 2.17
CA VAL A 62 13.33 0.13 3.02
C VAL A 62 12.47 -0.91 2.33
N ASN A 63 12.36 -2.06 2.99
CA ASN A 63 11.66 -3.22 2.45
C ASN A 63 10.20 -2.92 2.05
N VAL A 64 9.87 -3.14 0.79
CA VAL A 64 8.48 -3.31 0.30
C VAL A 64 8.08 -4.77 0.59
N PRO A 65 7.12 -5.04 1.49
CA PRO A 65 6.75 -6.39 1.87
C PRO A 65 6.20 -7.24 0.73
N PRO A 66 6.34 -8.57 0.82
CA PRO A 66 5.61 -9.50 -0.02
C PRO A 66 4.12 -9.51 0.36
N ASN A 67 3.28 -10.03 -0.54
CA ASN A 67 1.85 -10.24 -0.34
C ASN A 67 1.04 -8.97 -0.06
N ILE A 68 1.53 -7.79 -0.46
CA ILE A 68 0.70 -6.59 -0.49
C ILE A 68 -0.44 -6.85 -1.47
N GLY A 69 -1.68 -6.58 -1.07
CA GLY A 69 -2.84 -6.80 -1.94
C GLY A 69 -3.19 -8.28 -2.17
N ILE A 70 -2.73 -9.19 -1.30
CA ILE A 70 -3.11 -10.61 -1.34
C ILE A 70 -3.86 -10.95 -0.05
N GLU A 71 -5.17 -11.13 -0.17
CA GLU A 71 -6.07 -11.54 0.91
C GLU A 71 -6.78 -12.85 0.54
N SER A 72 -7.33 -13.56 1.53
CA SER A 72 -8.03 -14.82 1.27
C SER A 72 -9.23 -14.62 0.36
N GLY A 73 -9.17 -15.18 -0.86
CA GLY A 73 -10.22 -15.05 -1.88
C GLY A 73 -10.27 -13.67 -2.56
N CYS A 74 -9.26 -12.83 -2.36
CA CYS A 74 -9.17 -11.49 -2.92
C CYS A 74 -7.72 -11.13 -3.26
N LEU A 75 -7.42 -11.20 -4.54
CA LEU A 75 -6.18 -10.71 -5.13
C LEU A 75 -6.46 -9.35 -5.76
N TYR A 76 -5.96 -8.26 -5.15
CA TYR A 76 -6.15 -6.94 -5.73
C TYR A 76 -5.42 -6.84 -7.06
N TRP A 77 -5.97 -6.03 -7.97
CA TRP A 77 -5.34 -5.78 -9.27
C TRP A 77 -3.93 -5.20 -9.16
N MET A 78 -3.56 -4.66 -7.99
CA MET A 78 -2.19 -4.28 -7.70
C MET A 78 -1.69 -5.07 -6.50
N HIS A 79 -0.60 -5.82 -6.66
CA HIS A 79 -0.06 -6.64 -5.57
C HIS A 79 1.44 -6.91 -5.71
N THR A 80 2.04 -7.49 -4.67
CA THR A 80 3.43 -7.98 -4.67
C THR A 80 3.45 -9.47 -4.30
N HIS A 81 4.28 -10.25 -4.99
CA HIS A 81 4.50 -11.67 -4.62
C HIS A 81 5.68 -11.85 -3.67
N ASP A 82 6.68 -10.98 -3.75
CA ASP A 82 7.91 -11.05 -2.97
C ASP A 82 8.34 -9.67 -2.44
N ASN A 83 9.54 -9.60 -1.87
CA ASN A 83 10.10 -8.39 -1.29
C ASN A 83 11.03 -7.60 -2.22
N THR A 84 11.02 -7.91 -3.52
CA THR A 84 11.86 -7.21 -4.50
C THR A 84 11.36 -5.82 -4.84
N GLY A 85 10.13 -5.46 -4.46
CA GLY A 85 9.52 -4.18 -4.83
C GLY A 85 8.79 -4.19 -6.18
N VAL A 86 8.72 -5.35 -6.86
CA VAL A 86 7.91 -5.51 -8.08
C VAL A 86 6.43 -5.46 -7.75
N ILE A 87 5.75 -4.51 -8.38
CA ILE A 87 4.31 -4.33 -8.35
C ILE A 87 3.73 -5.01 -9.59
N HIS A 88 2.86 -5.99 -9.37
CA HIS A 88 2.04 -6.61 -10.41
C HIS A 88 0.80 -5.76 -10.63
N ILE A 89 0.47 -5.43 -11.89
CA ILE A 89 -0.76 -4.74 -12.27
C ILE A 89 -1.54 -5.64 -13.21
N GLU A 90 -2.61 -6.24 -12.65
CA GLU A 90 -3.40 -7.30 -13.25
C GLU A 90 -4.89 -6.98 -13.13
N ALA A 91 -5.45 -6.38 -14.18
CA ALA A 91 -6.82 -5.84 -14.16
C ALA A 91 -7.67 -6.36 -15.34
N PRO A 92 -9.01 -6.35 -15.22
CA PRO A 92 -9.89 -6.76 -16.31
C PRO A 92 -9.84 -5.77 -17.47
N THR A 93 -10.29 -6.19 -18.66
CA THR A 93 -10.29 -5.37 -19.90
C THR A 93 -10.97 -4.01 -19.73
N ALA A 94 -11.97 -3.91 -18.85
CA ALA A 94 -12.64 -2.64 -18.56
C ALA A 94 -11.68 -1.54 -18.02
N GLN A 95 -10.49 -1.92 -17.56
CA GLN A 95 -9.44 -1.02 -17.07
C GLN A 95 -8.33 -0.77 -18.09
N ALA A 96 -8.47 -1.19 -19.35
CA ALA A 96 -7.41 -1.06 -20.37
C ALA A 96 -6.96 0.39 -20.67
N HIS A 97 -7.79 1.39 -20.31
CA HIS A 97 -7.47 2.81 -20.46
C HIS A 97 -7.20 3.52 -19.14
N HIS A 98 -7.17 2.79 -18.03
CA HIS A 98 -6.88 3.32 -16.71
C HIS A 98 -5.37 3.29 -16.47
N THR A 99 -4.80 4.44 -16.14
CA THR A 99 -3.44 4.52 -15.60
C THR A 99 -3.49 4.36 -14.09
N PHE A 100 -3.04 3.22 -13.60
CA PHE A 100 -2.83 3.00 -12.17
C PHE A 100 -1.68 3.86 -11.67
N THR A 101 -1.76 4.31 -10.42
CA THR A 101 -0.76 5.20 -9.83
C THR A 101 -0.06 4.56 -8.64
N LEU A 102 1.09 5.13 -8.26
CA LEU A 102 1.76 4.79 -7.01
C LEU A 102 0.84 5.06 -5.80
N GLY A 103 -0.01 6.10 -5.88
CA GLY A 103 -1.02 6.36 -4.87
C GLY A 103 -2.04 5.23 -4.73
N ASP A 104 -2.46 4.60 -5.82
CA ASP A 104 -3.36 3.44 -5.80
C ASP A 104 -2.70 2.24 -5.13
N PHE A 105 -1.41 1.97 -5.44
CA PHE A 105 -0.66 0.91 -4.78
C PHE A 105 -0.55 1.13 -3.27
N PHE A 106 -0.20 2.33 -2.83
CA PHE A 106 -0.13 2.65 -1.40
C PHE A 106 -1.51 2.59 -0.72
N ASN A 107 -2.58 2.90 -1.45
CA ASN A 107 -3.93 2.67 -0.95
C ASN A 107 -4.17 1.17 -0.72
N VAL A 108 -3.78 0.28 -1.65
CA VAL A 108 -3.88 -1.19 -1.48
C VAL A 108 -3.02 -1.68 -0.32
N TRP A 109 -1.80 -1.16 -0.17
CA TRP A 109 -0.90 -1.46 0.94
C TRP A 109 -1.40 -0.91 2.29
N ASP A 110 -2.44 -0.08 2.30
CA ASP A 110 -2.95 0.57 3.51
C ASP A 110 -1.86 1.38 4.24
N GLN A 111 -0.99 2.01 3.46
CA GLN A 111 0.12 2.84 3.94
C GLN A 111 -0.05 4.27 3.43
N PRO A 112 0.22 5.29 4.27
CA PRO A 112 0.13 6.67 3.83
C PRO A 112 1.27 6.99 2.86
N LEU A 113 0.95 7.78 1.84
CA LEU A 113 1.92 8.33 0.90
C LEU A 113 1.63 9.80 0.69
N SER A 114 2.64 10.64 0.91
CA SER A 114 2.61 12.07 0.67
C SER A 114 4.02 12.60 0.48
N ARG A 115 4.15 13.90 0.21
CA ARG A 115 5.45 14.59 0.13
C ARG A 115 6.26 14.57 1.43
N THR A 116 5.63 14.26 2.55
CA THR A 116 6.24 14.28 3.90
C THR A 116 6.07 12.97 4.65
N GLN A 117 5.55 11.93 3.99
CA GLN A 117 5.39 10.61 4.61
C GLN A 117 5.40 9.49 3.55
N VAL A 118 6.20 8.45 3.77
CA VAL A 118 6.24 7.23 2.97
C VAL A 118 6.03 6.04 3.91
N GLY A 119 4.82 5.48 3.90
CA GLY A 119 4.39 4.47 4.85
C GLY A 119 4.56 4.92 6.30
N THR A 120 5.30 4.16 7.09
CA THR A 120 5.57 4.48 8.50
C THR A 120 6.62 5.58 8.68
N LEU A 121 7.34 5.95 7.63
CA LEU A 121 8.41 6.94 7.66
C LEU A 121 7.86 8.35 7.46
N LYS A 122 7.91 9.16 8.52
CA LYS A 122 7.61 10.60 8.46
C LYS A 122 8.90 11.39 8.33
N LEU A 123 8.91 12.34 7.41
CA LEU A 123 10.08 13.18 7.16
C LEU A 123 10.28 14.16 8.32
N ALA A 124 11.53 14.28 8.79
CA ALA A 124 11.94 15.33 9.70
C ALA A 124 11.96 16.71 9.00
N PRO A 125 11.99 17.84 9.74
CA PRO A 125 11.95 19.18 9.15
C PRO A 125 13.09 19.51 8.17
N ASP A 126 14.24 18.84 8.33
CA ASP A 126 15.42 18.97 7.48
C ASP A 126 15.48 17.91 6.36
N GLN A 127 14.45 17.06 6.27
CA GLN A 127 14.35 16.03 5.25
C GLN A 127 13.38 16.41 4.13
N GLN A 128 13.61 15.85 2.94
CA GLN A 128 12.72 15.97 1.79
C GLN A 128 12.63 14.66 1.02
N LEU A 129 11.51 14.46 0.32
CA LEU A 129 11.30 13.32 -0.55
C LEU A 129 11.82 13.66 -1.95
N ALA A 130 12.90 13.01 -2.37
CA ALA A 130 13.33 12.96 -3.75
C ALA A 130 12.61 11.80 -4.45
N ILE A 131 12.14 12.03 -5.67
CA ILE A 131 11.42 11.04 -6.47
C ILE A 131 12.16 10.90 -7.79
N TYR A 132 12.48 9.67 -8.17
CA TYR A 132 13.02 9.35 -9.48
C TYR A 132 12.05 8.43 -10.21
N VAL A 133 11.82 8.73 -11.48
CA VAL A 133 11.04 7.87 -12.39
C VAL A 133 11.95 7.56 -13.57
N ASP A 134 12.20 6.27 -13.79
CA ASP A 134 13.09 5.75 -14.84
C ASP A 134 14.48 6.42 -14.80
N GLY A 135 15.03 6.54 -13.58
CA GLY A 135 16.31 7.18 -13.31
C GLY A 135 16.33 8.71 -13.39
N THR A 136 15.22 9.34 -13.79
CA THR A 136 15.11 10.80 -13.92
C THR A 136 14.48 11.42 -12.69
N LYS A 137 15.20 12.36 -12.06
CA LYS A 137 14.70 13.11 -10.90
C LYS A 137 13.49 13.94 -11.30
N GLN A 138 12.39 13.78 -10.56
CA GLN A 138 11.19 14.61 -10.70
C GLN A 138 11.38 15.97 -10.01
N PRO A 139 10.63 17.01 -10.40
CA PRO A 139 10.69 18.31 -9.75
C PRO A 139 10.43 18.22 -8.23
N ASP A 140 11.17 19.02 -7.46
CA ASP A 140 10.99 19.06 -6.01
C ASP A 140 9.54 19.43 -5.66
N GLY A 141 8.94 18.66 -4.76
CA GLY A 141 7.56 18.86 -4.35
C GLY A 141 6.48 18.24 -5.25
N THR A 142 6.89 17.42 -6.24
CA THR A 142 5.97 16.49 -6.92
C THR A 142 5.20 15.67 -5.91
N ASP A 143 3.88 15.50 -6.12
CA ASP A 143 3.08 14.60 -5.28
C ASP A 143 3.38 13.14 -5.68
N PRO A 144 3.97 12.31 -4.80
CA PRO A 144 4.29 10.93 -5.14
C PRO A 144 3.04 10.10 -5.47
N ARG A 145 1.86 10.49 -4.99
CA ARG A 145 0.61 9.76 -5.28
C ARG A 145 0.20 9.83 -6.73
N THR A 146 0.65 10.84 -7.49
CA THR A 146 0.24 11.07 -8.88
C THR A 146 1.15 10.39 -9.89
N ILE A 147 2.19 9.69 -9.45
CA ILE A 147 3.11 8.97 -10.35
C ILE A 147 2.35 7.82 -11.01
N GLY A 148 2.17 7.91 -12.33
CA GLY A 148 1.56 6.86 -13.13
C GLY A 148 2.51 5.67 -13.29
N LEU A 149 1.97 4.46 -13.20
CA LEU A 149 2.71 3.22 -13.40
C LEU A 149 2.36 2.68 -14.79
N HIS A 150 3.41 2.45 -15.58
CA HIS A 150 3.35 1.79 -16.87
C HIS A 150 4.22 0.53 -16.83
N ALA A 151 4.23 -0.21 -17.94
CA ALA A 151 5.11 -1.36 -18.08
C ALA A 151 6.57 -0.94 -17.85
N HIS A 152 7.20 -1.60 -16.87
CA HIS A 152 8.58 -1.41 -16.42
C HIS A 152 8.93 -0.03 -15.90
N THR A 153 7.94 0.74 -15.44
CA THR A 153 8.22 1.98 -14.71
C THR A 153 9.03 1.67 -13.45
N LEU A 154 10.15 2.36 -13.29
CA LEU A 154 11.02 2.28 -12.12
C LEU A 154 10.82 3.53 -11.26
N VAL A 155 10.28 3.36 -10.05
CA VAL A 155 10.12 4.46 -9.10
C VAL A 155 11.09 4.28 -7.93
N VAL A 156 11.86 5.32 -7.63
CA VAL A 156 12.65 5.41 -6.40
C VAL A 156 12.09 6.56 -5.55
N LEU A 157 11.67 6.24 -4.33
CA LEU A 157 11.31 7.20 -3.30
C LEU A 157 12.45 7.31 -2.29
N GLU A 158 13.19 8.41 -2.31
CA GLU A 158 14.32 8.61 -1.42
C GLU A 158 14.06 9.74 -0.43
N ILE A 159 14.15 9.41 0.86
CA ILE A 159 14.08 10.40 1.93
C ILE A 159 15.50 10.91 2.21
N THR A 160 15.76 12.12 1.74
CA THR A 160 17.06 12.80 1.80
C THR A 160 17.09 13.85 2.91
N PRO A 161 18.26 14.30 3.41
CA PRO A 161 19.60 13.78 3.14
C PRO A 161 19.98 12.55 4.00
N PRO A 162 21.04 11.80 3.64
CA PRO A 162 21.83 11.89 2.39
C PRO A 162 21.04 11.47 1.16
N ALA A 163 21.55 11.82 -0.03
CA ALA A 163 21.06 11.34 -1.32
C ALA A 163 22.02 10.31 -1.92
N VAL A 164 21.49 9.29 -2.57
CA VAL A 164 22.21 8.27 -3.33
C VAL A 164 22.22 8.69 -4.80
N ASP A 165 23.41 8.88 -5.36
CA ASP A 165 23.62 9.32 -6.74
C ASP A 165 24.67 8.42 -7.44
N PRO A 166 24.32 7.73 -8.55
CA PRO A 166 23.00 7.67 -9.17
C PRO A 166 21.98 6.93 -8.29
N PRO A 167 20.67 7.20 -8.44
CA PRO A 167 19.65 6.42 -7.76
C PRO A 167 19.76 4.94 -8.16
N PRO A 168 19.36 4.00 -7.29
CA PRO A 168 19.33 2.58 -7.63
C PRO A 168 18.49 2.31 -8.87
N GLY A 169 18.97 1.39 -9.70
CA GLY A 169 18.20 0.83 -10.82
C GLY A 169 17.67 -0.55 -10.49
N TYR A 170 16.73 -1.03 -11.30
CA TYR A 170 16.22 -2.39 -11.22
C TYR A 170 16.17 -3.00 -12.62
N THR A 171 16.42 -4.31 -12.71
CA THR A 171 16.33 -5.06 -13.97
C THR A 171 15.25 -6.12 -13.84
N PHE A 172 14.21 -6.01 -14.65
CA PHE A 172 13.12 -6.99 -14.70
C PHE A 172 13.64 -8.32 -15.26
N GLY A 173 13.30 -9.41 -14.56
CA GLY A 173 13.55 -10.76 -15.03
C GLY A 173 12.70 -11.12 -16.24
N GLN A 174 13.03 -12.24 -16.90
CA GLN A 174 12.20 -12.77 -17.97
C GLN A 174 10.79 -13.11 -17.44
N GLY A 175 9.76 -12.64 -18.13
CA GLY A 175 8.36 -12.85 -17.73
C GLY A 175 7.80 -11.75 -16.83
N LEU A 176 8.62 -10.77 -16.43
CA LEU A 176 8.16 -9.52 -15.85
C LEU A 176 8.16 -8.41 -16.92
#